data_AF-A0A4W3JE62-F1
#
_entry.id   AF-A0A4W3JE62-F1
#
_cell.length_a   1.000
_cell.length_b   1.000
_cell.length_c   1.000
_cell.angle_alpha   90.00
_cell.angle_beta   90.00
_cell.angle_gamma   90.00
#
_symmetry.space_group_name_H-M   'P 1'
#
loop_
_entity.id
_entity.type
_entity.pdbx_description
1 polymer ?
#
loop_
_entity_poly.entity_id
_entity_poly.type
_entity_poly.pdbx_seq_one_letter_code
_entity_poly.pdbx_strand_id
1 'polypeptide(L)'
;MEALQVLLSSEDSGKNMLKPADLLRKHNVMAAQVVAQGEVLRHINQRSEEMGRAPGVWDRLQKLNNLHRTLQRLSTARQKRLEQRQAVFEIVQDCEEEQAWIWERWQLVHSATLGRDVSQITASIQKHKTLEAECNSHQSLCYSVVQAGEAMSRGSAGSEGELSEWVNRLRRHWQRLLEAVAGHRTRLQAALLIKQVRERRAERSKCLLSPRGSDGSKV
;
A
#
# COMPACT_ATOMS: atom_id res chain seq x y z
N MET A 1 20.56 -16.32 31.32
CA MET A 1 21.09 -15.77 30.05
C MET A 1 20.79 -16.69 28.86
N GLU A 2 20.91 -18.01 29.02
CA GLU A 2 20.63 -18.99 27.93
C GLU A 2 19.19 -18.91 27.38
N ALA A 3 18.18 -18.78 28.24
CA ALA A 3 16.79 -18.64 27.78
C ALA A 3 16.57 -17.40 26.88
N LEU A 4 17.19 -16.25 27.22
CA LEU A 4 17.15 -15.05 26.38
C LEU A 4 17.94 -15.25 25.08
N GLN A 5 19.03 -16.01 25.10
CA GLN A 5 19.80 -16.32 23.90
C GLN A 5 18.96 -17.13 22.90
N VAL A 6 18.19 -18.12 23.37
CA VAL A 6 17.26 -18.91 22.53
C VAL A 6 16.16 -18.02 21.96
N LEU A 7 15.53 -17.19 22.79
CA LEU A 7 14.47 -16.28 22.34
C LEU A 7 14.96 -15.21 21.37
N LEU A 8 16.15 -14.64 21.57
CA LEU A 8 16.73 -13.65 20.65
C LEU A 8 17.19 -14.28 19.33
N SER A 9 17.61 -15.55 19.36
CA SER A 9 18.04 -16.30 18.17
C SER A 9 16.88 -16.83 17.33
N SER A 10 15.63 -16.75 17.82
CA SER A 10 14.46 -17.21 17.05
C SER A 10 14.36 -16.51 15.68
N GLU A 11 14.13 -17.31 14.64
CA GLU A 11 13.94 -16.83 13.26
C GLU A 11 12.51 -16.37 12.98
N ASP A 12 11.60 -16.46 13.96
CA ASP A 12 10.20 -16.04 13.78
C ASP A 12 10.12 -14.55 13.44
N SER A 13 9.94 -14.29 12.15
CA SER A 13 9.85 -12.97 11.55
C SER A 13 8.41 -12.54 11.30
N GLY A 14 7.41 -13.20 11.92
CA GLY A 14 6.00 -12.79 11.76
C GLY A 14 5.42 -13.10 10.38
N LYS A 15 6.00 -14.06 9.65
CA LYS A 15 5.40 -14.58 8.41
C LYS A 15 4.10 -15.35 8.69
N ASN A 16 3.91 -15.84 9.92
CA ASN A 16 2.74 -16.59 10.35
C ASN A 16 2.07 -15.92 11.57
N MET A 17 0.85 -15.40 11.37
CA MET A 17 -0.17 -15.07 12.38
C MET A 17 -0.01 -13.86 13.33
N LEU A 18 1.16 -13.22 13.47
CA LEU A 18 1.33 -12.02 14.29
C LEU A 18 1.78 -10.82 13.45
N LYS A 19 1.14 -9.66 13.63
CA LYS A 19 1.62 -8.40 13.02
C LYS A 19 3.07 -8.17 13.48
N PRO A 20 4.03 -7.81 12.60
CA PRO A 20 5.43 -7.63 13.00
C PRO A 20 5.59 -6.62 14.16
N ALA A 21 4.68 -5.65 14.29
CA ALA A 21 4.53 -4.75 15.42
C ALA A 21 4.40 -5.45 16.78
N ASP A 22 3.66 -6.57 16.85
CA ASP A 22 3.53 -7.35 18.09
C ASP A 22 4.83 -8.05 18.46
N LEU A 23 5.57 -8.53 17.46
CA LEU A 23 6.89 -9.14 17.66
C LEU A 23 7.93 -8.10 18.08
N LEU A 24 7.87 -6.88 17.52
CA LEU A 24 8.69 -5.74 17.96
C LEU A 24 8.38 -5.39 19.42
N ARG A 25 7.11 -5.29 19.80
CA ARG A 25 6.72 -5.02 21.19
C ARG A 25 7.25 -6.10 22.14
N LYS A 26 7.11 -7.38 21.80
CA LYS A 26 7.69 -8.48 22.59
C LYS A 26 9.22 -8.38 22.66
N HIS A 27 9.88 -8.06 21.55
CA HIS A 27 11.33 -7.87 21.50
C HIS A 27 11.79 -6.74 22.41
N ASN A 28 11.10 -5.60 22.44
CA ASN A 28 11.46 -4.44 23.26
C ASN A 28 11.50 -4.77 24.76
N VAL A 29 10.60 -5.64 25.23
CA VAL A 29 10.63 -6.15 26.60
C VAL A 29 11.89 -6.98 26.86
N MET A 30 12.27 -7.85 25.92
CA MET A 30 13.50 -8.65 26.03
C MET A 30 14.75 -7.78 25.98
N ALA A 31 14.77 -6.77 25.10
CA ALA A 31 15.87 -5.84 24.95
C ALA A 31 16.08 -5.02 26.24
N ALA A 32 15.00 -4.56 26.88
CA ALA A 32 15.05 -3.90 28.18
C ALA A 32 15.66 -4.82 29.25
N GLN A 33 15.31 -6.11 29.25
CA GLN A 33 15.91 -7.09 30.16
C GLN A 33 17.41 -7.30 29.89
N VAL A 34 17.85 -7.30 28.63
CA VAL A 34 19.27 -7.35 28.28
C VAL A 34 19.98 -6.11 28.82
N VAL A 35 19.42 -4.91 28.65
CA VAL A 35 19.98 -3.67 29.20
C VAL A 35 20.14 -3.74 30.72
N ALA A 36 19.09 -4.17 31.44
CA ALA A 36 19.12 -4.33 32.89
C ALA A 36 20.21 -5.32 33.37
N GLN A 37 20.41 -6.44 32.64
CA GLN A 37 21.51 -7.37 32.94
C GLN A 37 22.88 -6.74 32.78
N GLY A 38 23.04 -5.77 31.87
CA GLY A 38 24.28 -5.01 31.69
C GLY A 38 24.60 -4.11 32.89
N GLU A 39 23.57 -3.53 33.53
CA GLU A 39 23.75 -2.74 34.75
C GLU A 39 24.21 -3.61 35.92
N VAL A 40 23.58 -4.76 36.11
CA VAL A 40 23.98 -5.74 37.12
C VAL A 40 25.43 -6.19 36.88
N LEU A 41 25.78 -6.48 35.63
CA LEU A 41 27.14 -6.87 35.26
C LEU A 41 28.17 -5.77 35.53
N ARG A 42 27.82 -4.51 35.31
CA ARG A 42 28.67 -3.35 35.64
C ARG A 42 29.00 -3.30 37.14
N HIS A 43 28.00 -3.50 38.00
CA HIS A 43 28.22 -3.58 39.44
C HIS A 43 29.09 -4.77 39.85
N ILE A 44 28.91 -5.94 39.21
CA ILE A 44 29.75 -7.12 39.46
C ILE A 44 31.19 -6.86 39.03
N ASN A 45 31.41 -6.21 37.88
CA ASN A 45 32.74 -5.84 37.40
C ASN A 45 33.44 -4.89 38.38
N GLN A 46 32.76 -3.83 38.82
CA GLN A 46 33.30 -2.85 39.77
C GLN A 46 33.71 -3.51 41.08
N ARG A 47 32.83 -4.32 41.67
CA ARG A 47 33.11 -5.02 42.93
C ARG A 47 34.24 -6.05 42.80
N SER A 48 34.37 -6.69 41.64
CA SER A 48 35.48 -7.61 41.35
C SER A 48 36.82 -6.89 41.22
N GLU A 49 36.84 -5.62 40.80
CA GLU A 49 38.06 -4.81 40.76
C GLU A 49 38.50 -4.41 42.17
N GLU A 50 37.56 -4.01 43.02
CA GLU A 50 37.80 -3.65 44.43
C GLU A 50 38.35 -4.82 45.26
N MET A 51 37.88 -6.05 45.02
CA MET A 51 38.30 -7.24 45.76
C MET A 51 39.63 -7.87 45.28
N GLY A 52 40.21 -7.38 44.18
CA GLY A 52 41.42 -7.93 43.58
C GLY A 52 41.19 -9.17 42.68
N ARG A 53 42.08 -9.39 41.71
CA ARG A 53 41.92 -10.42 40.66
C ARG A 53 42.30 -11.82 41.16
N ALA A 54 41.32 -12.54 41.72
CA ALA A 54 41.44 -13.99 41.90
C ALA A 54 41.28 -14.72 40.54
N PRO A 55 42.20 -15.63 40.13
CA PRO A 55 42.20 -16.23 38.79
C PRO A 55 40.87 -16.88 38.39
N GLY A 56 40.25 -17.68 39.27
CA GLY A 56 38.99 -18.38 38.96
C GLY A 56 37.74 -17.48 38.93
N VAL A 57 37.76 -16.33 39.61
CA VAL A 57 36.68 -15.34 39.58
C VAL A 57 36.76 -14.53 38.29
N TRP A 58 37.97 -14.16 37.89
CA TRP A 58 38.23 -13.38 36.68
C TRP A 58 37.81 -14.15 35.42
N ASP A 59 38.12 -15.44 35.30
CA ASP A 59 37.71 -16.25 34.15
C ASP A 59 36.19 -16.36 34.00
N ARG A 60 35.47 -16.53 35.12
CA ARG A 60 34.00 -16.56 35.13
C ARG A 60 33.41 -15.21 34.73
N LEU A 61 34.00 -14.13 35.23
CA LEU A 61 33.59 -12.76 34.90
C LEU A 61 33.82 -12.44 33.41
N GLN A 62 34.94 -12.85 32.84
CA GLN A 62 35.21 -12.70 31.40
C GLN A 62 34.20 -13.47 30.55
N LYS A 63 33.89 -14.73 30.92
CA LYS A 63 32.83 -15.51 30.25
C LYS A 63 31.48 -14.80 30.33
N LEU A 64 31.10 -14.25 31.48
CA LEU A 64 29.85 -13.53 31.66
C LEU A 64 29.78 -12.25 30.81
N ASN A 65 30.87 -11.48 30.76
CA ASN A 65 31.00 -10.31 29.89
C ASN A 65 30.92 -10.66 28.40
N ASN A 66 31.53 -11.76 27.98
CA ASN A 66 31.43 -12.25 26.60
C ASN A 66 30.01 -12.68 26.23
N LEU A 67 29.31 -13.38 27.13
CA LEU A 67 27.91 -13.76 26.95
C LEU A 67 27.01 -12.54 26.84
N HIS A 68 27.18 -11.55 27.72
CA HIS A 68 26.39 -10.32 27.67
C HIS A 68 26.61 -9.53 26.36
N ARG A 69 27.87 -9.38 25.91
CA ARG A 69 28.17 -8.77 24.60
C ARG A 69 27.53 -9.53 23.44
N THR A 70 27.51 -10.86 23.52
CA THR A 70 26.83 -11.70 22.52
C THR A 70 25.32 -11.46 22.53
N LEU A 71 24.68 -11.41 23.70
CA LEU A 71 23.25 -11.11 23.84
C LEU A 71 22.90 -9.73 23.28
N GLN A 72 23.71 -8.70 23.55
CA GLN A 72 23.51 -7.37 22.98
C GLN A 72 23.55 -7.42 21.45
N ARG A 73 24.57 -8.07 20.87
CA ARG A 73 24.69 -8.22 19.41
C ARG A 73 23.49 -8.93 18.80
N LEU A 74 23.04 -10.03 19.42
CA LEU A 74 21.85 -10.78 18.96
C LEU A 74 20.57 -9.94 19.08
N SER A 75 20.43 -9.17 20.16
CA SER A 75 19.29 -8.28 20.38
C SER A 75 19.22 -7.22 19.28
N THR A 76 20.31 -6.50 19.03
CA THR A 76 20.36 -5.46 17.98
C THR A 76 20.13 -6.04 16.59
N ALA A 77 20.69 -7.22 16.30
CA ALA A 77 20.46 -7.89 15.01
C ALA A 77 19.00 -8.31 14.81
N ARG A 78 18.34 -8.82 15.88
CA ARG A 78 16.92 -9.15 15.86
C ARG A 78 16.05 -7.90 15.69
N GLN A 79 16.37 -6.82 16.41
CA GLN A 79 15.67 -5.55 16.30
C GLN A 79 15.63 -5.06 14.85
N LYS A 80 16.80 -4.93 14.21
CA LYS A 80 16.92 -4.48 12.82
C LYS A 80 16.09 -5.33 11.85
N ARG A 81 16.12 -6.66 12.03
CA ARG A 81 15.36 -7.59 11.18
C ARG A 81 13.84 -7.44 11.36
N LEU A 82 13.38 -7.24 12.60
CA LEU A 82 11.97 -7.01 12.89
C LEU A 82 11.49 -5.64 12.41
N GLU A 83 12.30 -4.60 12.55
CA GLU A 83 12.02 -3.25 12.02
C GLU A 83 11.93 -3.27 10.50
N GLN A 84 12.87 -3.94 9.82
CA GLN A 84 12.84 -4.12 8.38
C GLN A 84 11.57 -4.86 7.93
N ARG A 85 11.16 -5.92 8.65
CA ARG A 85 9.93 -6.65 8.32
C ARG A 85 8.68 -5.82 8.57
N GLN A 86 8.65 -5.01 9.62
CA GLN A 86 7.56 -4.08 9.90
C GLN A 86 7.42 -3.04 8.78
N ALA A 87 8.52 -2.45 8.32
CA ALA A 87 8.50 -1.50 7.21
C ALA A 87 8.01 -2.13 5.90
N VAL A 88 8.44 -3.36 5.59
CA VAL A 88 7.91 -4.13 4.43
C VAL A 88 6.41 -4.36 4.58
N PHE A 89 5.95 -4.73 5.77
CA PHE A 89 4.54 -4.98 6.05
C PHE A 89 3.69 -3.73 5.84
N GLU A 90 4.11 -2.57 6.36
CA GLU A 90 3.42 -1.28 6.16
C GLU A 90 3.23 -0.96 4.68
N ILE A 91 4.28 -1.08 3.87
CA ILE A 91 4.19 -0.85 2.41
C ILE A 91 3.24 -1.84 1.73
N VAL A 92 3.20 -3.10 2.17
CA VAL A 92 2.27 -4.09 1.62
C VAL A 92 0.83 -3.71 1.98
N GLN A 93 0.57 -3.24 3.19
CA GLN A 93 -0.75 -2.74 3.59
C GLN A 93 -1.16 -1.53 2.75
N ASP A 94 -0.26 -0.55 2.57
CA ASP A 94 -0.52 0.60 1.70
C ASP A 94 -0.86 0.14 0.27
N CYS A 95 -0.12 -0.84 -0.27
CA CYS A 95 -0.41 -1.44 -1.58
C CYS A 95 -1.80 -2.12 -1.64
N GLU A 96 -2.23 -2.78 -0.57
CA GLU A 96 -3.54 -3.44 -0.47
C GLU A 96 -4.68 -2.42 -0.42
N GLU A 97 -4.51 -1.35 0.37
CA GLU A 97 -5.49 -0.25 0.47
C GLU A 97 -5.71 0.43 -0.88
N GLU A 98 -4.61 0.78 -1.57
CA GLU A 98 -4.68 1.36 -2.91
C GLU A 98 -5.30 0.40 -3.93
N GLN A 99 -4.99 -0.90 -3.85
CA GLN A 99 -5.60 -1.91 -4.72
C GLN A 99 -7.10 -2.05 -4.47
N ALA A 100 -7.55 -2.01 -3.23
CA ALA A 100 -8.97 -2.05 -2.89
C ALA A 100 -9.70 -0.82 -3.46
N TRP A 101 -9.11 0.37 -3.30
CA TRP A 101 -9.66 1.60 -3.89
C TRP A 101 -9.77 1.49 -5.41
N ILE A 102 -8.71 1.03 -6.09
CA ILE A 102 -8.70 0.83 -7.54
C ILE A 102 -9.78 -0.15 -7.98
N TRP A 103 -9.92 -1.27 -7.26
CA TRP A 103 -10.92 -2.28 -7.56
C TRP A 103 -12.34 -1.73 -7.47
N GLU A 104 -12.65 -0.98 -6.42
CA GLU A 104 -13.96 -0.32 -6.27
C GLU A 104 -14.26 0.62 -7.45
N ARG A 105 -13.29 1.45 -7.86
CA ARG A 105 -13.49 2.40 -8.96
C ARG A 105 -13.60 1.68 -10.30
N TRP A 106 -12.85 0.60 -10.47
CA TRP A 106 -12.95 -0.25 -11.65
C TRP A 106 -14.35 -0.86 -11.79
N GLN A 107 -14.93 -1.37 -10.69
CA GLN A 107 -16.29 -1.90 -10.68
C GLN A 107 -17.34 -0.82 -11.00
N LEU A 108 -17.15 0.41 -10.49
CA LEU A 108 -18.03 1.54 -10.82
C LEU A 108 -18.03 1.85 -12.32
N VAL A 109 -16.85 1.86 -12.96
CA VAL A 109 -16.76 2.08 -14.41
C VAL A 109 -17.36 0.93 -15.20
N HIS A 110 -17.11 -0.31 -14.77
CA HIS A 110 -17.53 -1.50 -15.50
C HIS A 110 -19.05 -1.68 -15.48
N SER A 111 -19.70 -1.34 -14.36
CA SER A 111 -21.14 -1.40 -14.19
C SER A 111 -21.88 -0.15 -14.69
N ALA A 112 -21.17 0.92 -15.06
CA ALA A 112 -21.78 2.16 -15.51
C ALA A 112 -22.56 1.99 -16.83
N THR A 113 -23.77 2.54 -16.86
CA THR A 113 -24.62 2.54 -18.06
C THR A 113 -24.50 3.86 -18.82
N LEU A 114 -24.59 3.78 -20.15
CA LEU A 114 -24.46 4.96 -21.02
C LEU A 114 -25.69 5.87 -20.98
N GLY A 115 -26.88 5.34 -20.71
CA GLY A 115 -28.16 6.07 -20.81
C GLY A 115 -28.87 5.88 -22.16
N ARG A 116 -30.19 6.05 -22.17
CA ARG A 116 -31.06 5.78 -23.35
C ARG A 116 -31.44 7.06 -24.11
N ASP A 117 -31.43 8.20 -23.45
CA ASP A 117 -31.75 9.51 -24.02
C ASP A 117 -30.61 10.52 -23.74
N VAL A 118 -30.67 11.68 -24.39
CA VAL A 118 -29.63 12.72 -24.28
C VAL A 118 -29.48 13.22 -22.84
N SER A 119 -30.57 13.31 -22.08
CA SER A 119 -30.54 13.75 -20.68
C SER A 119 -29.78 12.76 -19.80
N GLN A 120 -30.12 11.47 -19.90
CA GLN A 120 -29.45 10.38 -19.18
C GLN A 120 -27.97 10.28 -19.55
N ILE A 121 -27.64 10.38 -20.85
CA ILE A 121 -26.24 10.36 -21.30
C ILE A 121 -25.47 11.55 -20.73
N THR A 122 -26.08 12.74 -20.72
CA THR A 122 -25.46 13.96 -20.15
C THR A 122 -25.24 13.80 -18.64
N ALA A 123 -26.19 13.21 -17.91
CA ALA A 123 -26.02 12.89 -16.49
C ALA A 123 -24.90 11.87 -16.25
N SER A 124 -24.79 10.81 -17.08
CA SER A 124 -23.68 9.85 -17.00
C SER A 124 -22.33 10.50 -17.32
N ILE A 125 -22.27 11.45 -18.24
CA ILE A 125 -21.06 12.26 -18.51
C ILE A 125 -20.67 13.08 -17.28
N GLN A 126 -21.63 13.69 -16.58
CA GLN A 126 -21.33 14.46 -15.39
C GLN A 126 -20.78 13.57 -14.26
N LYS A 127 -21.38 12.39 -14.04
CA LYS A 127 -20.85 11.39 -13.09
C LYS A 127 -19.45 10.93 -13.46
N HIS A 128 -19.20 10.74 -14.77
CA HIS A 128 -17.88 10.35 -15.25
C HIS A 128 -16.81 11.42 -15.00
N LYS A 129 -17.14 12.71 -15.15
CA LYS A 129 -16.21 13.80 -14.80
C LYS A 129 -15.82 13.79 -13.32
N THR A 130 -16.76 13.47 -12.43
CA THR A 130 -16.46 13.30 -11.00
C THR A 130 -15.46 12.16 -10.79
N LEU A 131 -15.66 11.02 -11.45
CA LEU A 131 -14.72 9.91 -11.39
C LEU A 131 -13.33 10.28 -11.95
N GLU A 132 -13.26 11.03 -13.05
CA GLU A 132 -11.97 11.53 -13.59
C GLU A 132 -11.26 12.41 -12.54
N ALA A 133 -12.01 13.29 -11.85
CA ALA A 133 -11.44 14.12 -10.78
C ALA A 133 -10.94 13.29 -9.59
N GLU A 134 -11.67 12.25 -9.18
CA GLU A 134 -11.24 11.31 -8.14
C GLU A 134 -9.96 10.56 -8.55
N CYS A 135 -9.87 10.09 -9.80
CA CYS A 135 -8.66 9.43 -10.29
C CYS A 135 -7.46 10.39 -10.30
N ASN A 136 -7.67 11.65 -10.70
CA ASN A 136 -6.61 12.65 -10.72
C ASN A 136 -6.10 12.98 -9.31
N SER A 137 -6.99 13.08 -8.31
CA SER A 137 -6.57 13.35 -6.93
C SER A 137 -5.86 12.16 -6.29
N HIS A 138 -6.25 10.93 -6.65
CA HIS A 138 -5.65 9.71 -6.09
C HIS A 138 -4.33 9.30 -6.75
N GLN A 139 -4.03 9.84 -7.94
CA GLN A 139 -2.82 9.51 -8.69
C GLN A 139 -1.53 9.77 -7.89
N SER A 140 -1.47 10.86 -7.13
CA SER A 140 -0.28 11.20 -6.33
C SER A 140 -0.04 10.22 -5.19
N LEU A 141 -1.11 9.73 -4.56
CA LEU A 141 -1.03 8.75 -3.48
C LEU A 141 -0.53 7.40 -3.98
N CYS A 142 -1.17 6.87 -5.04
CA CYS A 142 -0.74 5.62 -5.68
C CYS A 142 0.72 5.70 -6.15
N TYR A 143 1.13 6.84 -6.71
CA TYR A 143 2.52 7.07 -7.10
C TYR A 143 3.48 7.08 -5.89
N SER A 144 3.10 7.72 -4.79
CA SER A 144 3.89 7.74 -3.55
C SER A 144 4.10 6.33 -2.99
N VAL A 145 3.04 5.51 -2.92
CA VAL A 145 3.12 4.12 -2.43
C VAL A 145 4.04 3.29 -3.34
N VAL A 146 3.90 3.44 -4.65
CA VAL A 146 4.79 2.80 -5.63
C VAL A 146 6.25 3.20 -5.42
N GLN A 147 6.55 4.50 -5.27
CA GLN A 147 7.91 4.98 -5.06
C GLN A 147 8.50 4.47 -3.74
N ALA A 148 7.71 4.48 -2.67
CA ALA A 148 8.11 3.97 -1.37
C ALA A 148 8.44 2.47 -1.44
N GLY A 149 7.60 1.68 -2.13
CA GLY A 149 7.86 0.25 -2.34
C GLY A 149 9.09 -0.04 -3.19
N GLU A 150 9.35 0.74 -4.24
CA GLU A 150 10.58 0.61 -5.03
C GLU A 150 11.83 0.98 -4.23
N ALA A 151 11.76 2.03 -3.42
CA ALA A 151 12.87 2.43 -2.55
C ALA A 151 13.16 1.36 -1.50
N MET A 152 12.11 0.81 -0.87
CA MET A 152 12.24 -0.26 0.11
C MET A 152 12.78 -1.55 -0.52
N SER A 153 12.35 -1.88 -1.75
CA SER A 153 12.84 -3.06 -2.49
C SER A 153 14.36 -2.98 -2.73
N ARG A 154 14.91 -1.80 -3.02
CA ARG A 154 16.37 -1.63 -3.18
C ARG A 154 17.17 -1.74 -1.87
N GLY A 155 16.55 -1.48 -0.72
CA GLY A 155 17.22 -1.46 0.58
C GLY A 155 16.99 -2.70 1.43
N SER A 156 16.06 -3.57 1.05
CA SER A 156 15.56 -4.66 1.90
C SER A 156 15.95 -6.04 1.36
N ALA A 157 17.17 -6.48 1.70
CA ALA A 157 17.69 -7.79 1.32
C ALA A 157 16.74 -8.91 1.77
N GLY A 158 16.30 -9.74 0.81
CA GLY A 158 15.40 -10.88 1.05
C GLY A 158 13.91 -10.58 0.97
N SER A 159 13.52 -9.31 0.78
CA SER A 159 12.12 -8.91 0.49
C SER A 159 11.97 -8.24 -0.88
N GLU A 160 13.03 -8.21 -1.70
CA GLU A 160 13.02 -7.48 -2.98
C GLU A 160 11.94 -8.00 -3.93
N GLY A 161 11.81 -9.33 -4.03
CA GLY A 161 10.83 -10.01 -4.88
C GLY A 161 9.38 -9.72 -4.47
N GLU A 162 9.06 -9.90 -3.18
CA GLU A 162 7.72 -9.62 -2.62
C GLU A 162 7.29 -8.18 -2.92
N LEU A 163 8.14 -7.20 -2.59
CA LEU A 163 7.84 -5.79 -2.82
C LEU A 163 7.72 -5.46 -4.31
N SER A 164 8.59 -6.01 -5.15
CA SER A 164 8.53 -5.79 -6.60
C SER A 164 7.23 -6.33 -7.19
N GLU A 165 6.78 -7.51 -6.75
CA GLU A 165 5.51 -8.09 -7.19
C GLU A 165 4.31 -7.22 -6.79
N TRP A 166 4.28 -6.75 -5.55
CA TRP A 166 3.22 -5.86 -5.04
C TRP A 166 3.18 -4.53 -5.82
N VAL A 167 4.32 -3.86 -5.96
CA VAL A 167 4.43 -2.60 -6.72
C VAL A 167 4.01 -2.78 -8.18
N ASN A 168 4.51 -3.83 -8.83
CA ASN A 168 4.16 -4.10 -10.24
C ASN A 168 2.69 -4.44 -10.41
N ARG A 169 2.09 -5.15 -9.44
CA ARG A 169 0.64 -5.43 -9.43
C ARG A 169 -0.17 -4.15 -9.30
N LEU A 170 0.19 -3.29 -8.35
CA LEU A 170 -0.48 -2.00 -8.15
C LEU A 170 -0.41 -1.13 -9.41
N ARG A 171 0.78 -1.02 -10.04
CA ARG A 171 0.96 -0.31 -11.32
C ARG A 171 0.04 -0.83 -12.42
N ARG A 172 -0.02 -2.15 -12.59
CA ARG A 172 -0.90 -2.77 -13.60
C ARG A 172 -2.38 -2.50 -13.33
N HIS A 173 -2.81 -2.59 -12.08
CA HIS A 173 -4.20 -2.29 -11.72
C HIS A 173 -4.54 -0.81 -11.97
N TRP A 174 -3.63 0.10 -11.61
CA TRP A 174 -3.79 1.52 -11.88
C TRP A 174 -3.91 1.81 -13.38
N GLN A 175 -3.01 1.26 -14.21
CA GLN A 175 -3.07 1.42 -15.67
C GLN A 175 -4.40 0.89 -16.24
N ARG A 176 -4.85 -0.29 -15.81
CA ARG A 176 -6.14 -0.86 -16.22
C ARG A 176 -7.32 0.02 -15.85
N LEU A 177 -7.29 0.68 -14.69
CA LEU A 177 -8.33 1.63 -14.30
C LEU A 177 -8.33 2.84 -15.25
N LEU A 178 -7.17 3.43 -15.53
CA LEU A 178 -7.07 4.56 -16.46
C LEU A 178 -7.58 4.21 -17.87
N GLU A 179 -7.25 3.03 -18.38
CA GLU A 179 -7.77 2.52 -19.65
C GLU A 179 -9.29 2.35 -19.62
N ALA A 180 -9.84 1.79 -18.54
CA ALA A 180 -11.28 1.62 -18.38
C ALA A 180 -12.01 2.97 -18.34
N VAL A 181 -11.47 3.95 -17.60
CA VAL A 181 -11.98 5.32 -17.50
C VAL A 181 -11.98 5.99 -18.88
N ALA A 182 -10.85 5.96 -19.59
CA ALA A 182 -10.73 6.53 -20.94
C ALA A 182 -11.68 5.84 -21.96
N GLY A 183 -11.81 4.52 -21.88
CA GLY A 183 -12.74 3.75 -22.70
C GLY A 183 -14.20 4.10 -22.41
N HIS A 184 -14.56 4.32 -21.14
CA HIS A 184 -15.91 4.76 -20.77
C HIS A 184 -16.21 6.17 -21.29
N ARG A 185 -15.26 7.11 -21.18
CA ARG A 185 -15.38 8.45 -21.77
C ARG A 185 -15.72 8.41 -23.25
N THR A 186 -14.95 7.63 -24.00
CA THR A 186 -15.11 7.50 -25.45
C THR A 186 -16.49 6.95 -25.81
N ARG A 187 -16.96 5.93 -25.09
CA ARG A 187 -18.30 5.35 -25.27
C ARG A 187 -19.41 6.35 -24.98
N LEU A 188 -19.30 7.16 -23.92
CA LEU A 188 -20.27 8.20 -23.58
C LEU A 188 -20.34 9.30 -24.65
N GLN A 189 -19.19 9.76 -25.13
CA GLN A 189 -19.12 10.77 -26.19
C GLN A 189 -19.73 10.28 -27.50
N ALA A 190 -19.44 9.03 -27.88
CA ALA A 190 -20.03 8.40 -29.06
C ALA A 190 -21.56 8.25 -28.92
N ALA A 191 -22.04 7.80 -27.75
CA ALA A 191 -23.47 7.66 -27.48
C ALA A 191 -24.21 9.01 -27.61
N LEU A 192 -23.64 10.08 -27.03
CA LEU A 192 -24.19 11.42 -27.12
C LEU A 192 -24.29 11.90 -28.57
N LEU A 193 -23.19 11.77 -29.33
CA LEU A 193 -23.15 12.19 -30.73
C LEU A 193 -24.17 11.44 -31.58
N ILE A 194 -24.24 10.12 -31.45
CA ILE A 194 -25.20 9.29 -32.19
C ILE A 194 -26.63 9.75 -31.91
N LYS A 195 -26.98 10.00 -30.64
CA LYS A 195 -28.33 10.43 -30.25
C LYS A 195 -28.67 11.82 -30.80
N GLN A 196 -27.78 12.80 -30.63
CA GLN A 196 -27.98 14.15 -31.16
C GLN A 196 -28.14 14.16 -32.69
N VAL A 197 -27.36 13.37 -33.41
CA VAL A 197 -27.48 13.26 -34.88
C VAL A 197 -28.83 12.63 -35.26
N ARG A 198 -29.27 11.59 -34.55
CA ARG A 198 -30.58 10.94 -34.80
C ARG A 198 -31.74 11.90 -34.55
N GLU A 199 -31.71 12.66 -33.46
CA GLU A 199 -32.72 13.66 -33.14
C GLU A 199 -32.77 14.78 -34.19
N ARG A 200 -31.61 15.33 -34.58
CA ARG A 200 -31.54 16.35 -35.64
C ARG A 200 -32.06 15.85 -36.99
N ARG A 201 -31.76 14.59 -37.35
CA ARG A 201 -32.27 13.97 -38.58
C ARG A 201 -33.79 13.79 -38.52
N ALA A 202 -34.32 13.31 -37.40
CA ALA A 202 -35.76 13.17 -37.20
C ALA A 202 -36.46 14.53 -37.28
N GLU A 203 -35.91 15.58 -36.68
CA GLU A 203 -36.46 16.93 -36.72
C GLU A 203 -36.47 17.50 -38.14
N ARG A 204 -35.35 17.38 -38.87
CA ARG A 204 -35.27 17.77 -40.28
C ARG A 204 -36.30 17.02 -41.14
N SER A 205 -36.50 15.73 -40.90
CA SER A 205 -37.50 14.94 -41.63
C SER A 205 -38.92 15.42 -41.35
N LYS A 206 -39.24 15.78 -40.09
CA LYS A 206 -40.55 16.37 -39.75
C LYS A 206 -40.76 17.72 -40.44
N CYS A 207 -39.74 18.58 -40.49
CA CYS A 207 -39.82 19.86 -41.19
C CYS A 207 -40.07 19.69 -42.69
N LEU A 208 -39.48 18.67 -43.33
CA LEU A 208 -39.68 18.37 -44.76
C LEU A 208 -41.07 17.80 -45.06
N LEU A 209 -41.68 17.10 -44.09
CA LEU A 209 -43.01 16.50 -44.21
C LEU A 209 -44.14 17.43 -43.76
N SER A 210 -43.83 18.58 -43.14
CA SER A 210 -44.83 19.60 -42.81
C SER A 210 -45.34 20.22 -44.12
N PRO A 211 -46.65 20.16 -44.44
CA PRO A 211 -47.17 20.71 -45.67
C PRO A 211 -46.82 22.19 -45.74
N ARG A 212 -46.20 22.64 -46.85
CA ARG A 212 -46.19 24.07 -47.16
C ARG A 212 -47.65 24.50 -47.14
N GLY A 213 -47.96 25.45 -46.26
CA GLY A 213 -49.30 25.98 -46.10
C GLY A 213 -49.90 26.24 -47.47
N SER A 214 -51.12 25.74 -47.64
CA SER A 214 -51.97 25.98 -48.80
C SER A 214 -52.17 27.48 -48.96
N ASP A 215 -51.24 28.16 -49.64
CA ASP A 215 -51.47 29.49 -50.22
C ASP A 215 -52.35 29.30 -51.46
N GLY A 216 -53.58 28.89 -51.18
CA GLY A 216 -54.68 28.81 -52.13
C GLY A 216 -55.41 30.14 -52.12
N SER A 217 -54.95 31.04 -52.97
CA SER A 217 -55.69 32.21 -53.44
C SER A 217 -57.17 31.91 -53.71
N LYS A 218 -58.05 32.69 -53.10
CA LYS A 218 -59.37 33.10 -53.63
C LYS A 218 -59.56 34.53 -53.12
N VAL A 219 -59.31 35.56 -53.94
CA VAL A 219 -60.25 36.19 -54.91
C VAL A 219 -61.64 36.35 -54.31
#